data_AF-A0A150NFC7-F1
#
_entry.id   AF-A0A150NFC7-F1
#
_cell.length_a   1.000
_cell.length_b   1.000
_cell.length_c   1.000
_cell.angle_alpha   90.00
_cell.angle_beta   90.00
_cell.angle_gamma   90.00
#
_symmetry.space_group_name_H-M   'P 1'
#
loop_
_entity.id
_entity.type
_entity.pdbx_description
1 polymer ?
#
loop_
_entity_poly.entity_id
_entity_poly.type
_entity_poly.pdbx_seq_one_letter_code
_entity_poly.pdbx_strand_id
1 'polypeptide(L)'
;MPIRPLTVLRRPLEYVYRSFLYRHPVRIADARLFCRLSVSRCERPSDDEAAAVAMTRQKTAEHNLNNITRTAAYFTFFERHPEVHWAFLAHLVSRNGGWNMTDLRGSLLPLLLSEKTIAPLFLFLERANALIFHDAYPQLLLYEESKRRRRPPPLQPPS
;
A
#
# COMPACT_ATOMS: atom_id res chain seq x y z
N MET A 1 8.55 -34.77 -15.73
CA MET A 1 7.31 -33.97 -15.61
C MET A 1 7.61 -32.54 -16.06
N PRO A 2 7.00 -32.01 -17.14
CA PRO A 2 7.35 -30.69 -17.62
C PRO A 2 6.55 -29.61 -16.87
N ILE A 3 7.26 -28.54 -16.52
CA ILE A 3 6.82 -27.36 -15.80
C ILE A 3 5.93 -26.52 -16.75
N ARG A 4 4.72 -26.16 -16.30
CA ARG A 4 3.75 -25.37 -17.08
C ARG A 4 4.24 -23.91 -17.24
N PRO A 5 4.28 -23.34 -18.47
CA PRO A 5 4.88 -22.03 -18.77
C PRO A 5 3.88 -20.86 -18.67
N LEU A 6 2.94 -20.88 -17.72
CA LEU A 6 1.83 -19.91 -17.68
C LEU A 6 1.99 -18.78 -16.66
N THR A 7 3.15 -18.63 -16.02
CA THR A 7 3.39 -17.56 -15.05
C THR A 7 3.71 -16.19 -15.67
N VAL A 8 4.00 -16.12 -16.98
CA VAL A 8 4.42 -14.88 -17.64
C VAL A 8 3.24 -14.03 -18.16
N LEU A 9 2.05 -14.63 -18.35
CA LEU A 9 0.88 -13.93 -18.92
C LEU A 9 -0.06 -13.27 -17.89
N ARG A 10 0.27 -13.28 -16.59
CA ARG A 10 -0.57 -12.71 -15.52
C ARG A 10 -0.39 -11.19 -15.32
N ARG A 11 0.68 -10.61 -15.84
CA ARG A 11 1.05 -9.19 -15.66
C ARG A 11 0.20 -8.14 -16.42
N PRO A 12 -0.36 -8.38 -17.63
CA PRO A 12 -1.06 -7.32 -18.37
C PRO A 12 -2.42 -6.98 -17.77
N LEU A 13 -3.17 -7.94 -17.22
CA LEU A 13 -4.44 -7.67 -16.54
C LEU A 13 -4.25 -6.95 -15.20
N GLU A 14 -3.25 -7.34 -14.40
CA GLU A 14 -2.86 -6.59 -13.20
C GLU A 14 -2.40 -5.18 -13.54
N TYR A 15 -1.63 -4.99 -14.63
CA TYR A 15 -1.21 -3.68 -15.08
C TYR A 15 -2.40 -2.82 -15.53
N VAL A 16 -3.34 -3.37 -16.30
CA VAL A 16 -4.57 -2.66 -16.72
C VAL A 16 -5.47 -2.37 -15.52
N TYR A 17 -5.60 -3.31 -14.58
CA TYR A 17 -6.36 -3.15 -13.35
C TYR A 17 -5.76 -2.07 -12.45
N ARG A 18 -4.44 -2.08 -12.20
CA ARG A 18 -3.73 -1.00 -11.50
C ARG A 18 -3.86 0.32 -12.27
N SER A 19 -3.62 0.32 -13.58
CA SER A 19 -3.74 1.51 -14.41
C SER A 19 -5.16 2.09 -14.44
N PHE A 20 -6.20 1.28 -14.23
CA PHE A 20 -7.60 1.70 -14.08
C PHE A 20 -7.90 2.18 -12.64
N LEU A 21 -7.40 1.47 -11.62
CA LEU A 21 -7.56 1.83 -10.21
C LEU A 21 -6.82 3.13 -9.81
N TYR A 22 -5.68 3.42 -10.45
CA TYR A 22 -4.87 4.62 -10.23
C TYR A 22 -5.03 5.69 -11.33
N ARG A 23 -5.96 5.52 -12.30
CA ARG A 23 -6.03 6.38 -13.50
C ARG A 23 -6.45 7.83 -13.24
N HIS A 24 -7.11 8.08 -12.13
CA HIS A 24 -7.54 9.42 -11.76
C HIS A 24 -6.73 9.87 -10.55
N PRO A 25 -5.71 10.72 -10.73
CA PRO A 25 -5.15 11.43 -9.60
C PRO A 25 -6.29 12.23 -8.96
N VAL A 26 -6.63 11.90 -7.72
CA VAL A 26 -7.45 12.80 -6.92
C VAL A 26 -6.63 14.09 -6.80
N ARG A 27 -7.08 15.18 -7.42
CA ARG A 27 -6.42 16.48 -7.30
C ARG A 27 -6.65 16.99 -5.88
N ILE A 28 -5.83 16.55 -4.93
CA ILE A 28 -5.84 17.01 -3.54
C ILE A 28 -5.44 18.48 -3.45
N ALA A 29 -4.57 18.93 -4.37
CA ALA A 29 -4.17 20.33 -4.51
C ALA A 29 -3.73 20.63 -5.95
N ASP A 30 -3.77 21.90 -6.35
CA ASP A 30 -3.17 22.32 -7.62
C ASP A 30 -1.64 22.39 -7.51
N ALA A 31 -0.95 22.29 -8.65
CA ALA A 31 0.52 22.36 -8.69
C ALA A 31 1.08 23.69 -8.13
N ARG A 32 0.29 24.78 -8.21
CA ARG A 32 0.69 26.10 -7.72
C ARG A 32 0.61 26.19 -6.19
N LEU A 33 -0.30 25.46 -5.55
CA LEU A 33 -0.45 25.34 -4.11
C LEU A 33 0.68 24.49 -3.55
N PHE A 34 0.99 23.37 -4.20
CA PHE A 34 2.18 22.58 -3.86
C PHE A 34 3.48 23.39 -3.97
N CYS A 35 3.68 24.14 -5.06
CA CYS A 35 4.87 25.01 -5.21
C CYS A 35 4.91 26.16 -4.18
N ARG A 36 3.76 26.65 -3.70
CA ARG A 36 3.69 27.68 -2.66
C ARG A 36 3.92 27.12 -1.25
N LEU A 37 3.47 25.89 -0.99
CA LEU A 37 3.67 25.19 0.27
C LEU A 37 5.07 24.56 0.38
N SER A 38 5.73 24.27 -0.75
CA SER A 38 7.13 23.85 -0.77
C SER A 38 8.04 25.06 -0.49
N VAL A 39 8.19 25.42 0.78
CA VAL A 39 9.11 26.47 1.24
C VAL A 39 10.58 26.05 1.10
N SER A 40 10.86 24.78 0.79
CA SER A 40 12.21 24.22 0.69
C SER A 40 12.69 24.10 -0.77
N ARG A 41 14.00 24.34 -0.99
CA ARG A 41 14.68 24.12 -2.28
C ARG A 41 14.32 22.75 -2.84
N CYS A 42 13.85 22.73 -4.09
CA CYS A 42 13.77 21.52 -4.89
C CYS A 42 15.20 21.14 -5.29
N GLU A 43 15.96 20.56 -4.36
CA GLU A 43 17.24 19.93 -4.67
C GLU A 43 16.97 18.59 -5.34
N ARG A 44 17.78 18.26 -6.35
CA ARG A 44 17.70 16.94 -6.98
C ARG A 44 18.05 15.89 -5.92
N PRO A 45 17.26 14.81 -5.78
CA PRO A 45 17.61 13.73 -4.87
C PRO A 45 18.97 13.16 -5.26
N SER A 46 19.77 12.77 -4.27
CA SER A 46 21.01 12.05 -4.53
C SER A 46 20.72 10.71 -5.21
N ASP A 47 21.72 10.11 -5.87
CA ASP A 47 21.56 8.80 -6.51
C ASP A 47 21.09 7.74 -5.50
N ASP A 48 21.57 7.82 -4.25
CA ASP A 48 21.17 6.95 -3.16
C ASP A 48 19.71 7.16 -2.72
N GLU A 49 19.20 8.39 -2.76
CA GLU A 49 17.81 8.71 -2.47
C GLU A 49 16.89 8.25 -3.60
N ALA A 50 17.29 8.48 -4.86
CA ALA A 50 16.58 7.99 -6.03
C ALA A 50 16.48 6.46 -6.03
N ALA A 51 17.57 5.76 -5.67
CA ALA A 51 17.59 4.32 -5.51
C ALA A 51 16.67 3.83 -4.37
N ALA A 52 16.65 4.51 -3.22
CA ALA A 52 15.72 4.19 -2.12
C ALA A 52 14.26 4.34 -2.54
N VAL A 53 13.93 5.42 -3.26
CA VAL A 53 12.57 5.65 -3.77
C VAL A 53 12.18 4.57 -4.78
N ALA A 54 13.07 4.19 -5.70
CA ALA A 54 12.81 3.13 -6.67
C ALA A 54 12.55 1.78 -5.98
N MET A 55 13.39 1.41 -5.01
CA MET A 55 13.25 0.19 -4.20
C MET A 55 11.94 0.20 -3.39
N THR A 56 11.60 1.33 -2.78
CA THR A 56 10.33 1.51 -2.04
C THR A 56 9.12 1.32 -2.95
N ARG A 57 9.14 1.90 -4.15
CA ARG A 57 8.06 1.75 -5.14
C ARG A 57 7.92 0.29 -5.59
N GLN A 58 9.04 -0.40 -5.81
CA GLN A 58 9.06 -1.80 -6.20
C GLN A 58 8.42 -2.68 -5.09
N LYS A 59 8.93 -2.61 -3.85
CA LYS A 59 8.38 -3.39 -2.73
C LYS A 59 6.91 -3.07 -2.47
N THR A 60 6.51 -1.80 -2.60
CA THR A 60 5.11 -1.41 -2.45
C THR A 60 4.24 -2.06 -3.52
N ALA A 61 4.71 -2.12 -4.78
CA ALA A 61 4.00 -2.82 -5.85
C ALA A 61 3.88 -4.33 -5.59
N GLU A 62 4.96 -4.96 -5.10
CA GLU A 62 5.01 -6.39 -4.79
C GLU A 62 4.07 -6.77 -3.64
N HIS A 63 3.96 -5.93 -2.61
CA HIS A 63 3.09 -6.22 -1.46
C HIS A 63 1.64 -5.73 -1.64
N ASN A 64 1.37 -4.82 -2.57
CA ASN A 64 0.03 -4.32 -2.88
C ASN A 64 -0.69 -5.13 -3.97
N LEU A 65 -0.41 -6.43 -4.10
CA LEU A 65 -1.07 -7.30 -5.08
C LEU A 65 -2.51 -7.64 -4.68
N ASN A 66 -2.74 -7.92 -3.41
CA ASN A 66 -4.06 -8.22 -2.86
C ASN A 66 -4.11 -7.98 -1.34
N ASN A 67 -5.27 -8.17 -0.73
CA ASN A 67 -5.44 -7.92 0.69
C ASN A 67 -4.57 -8.80 1.60
N ILE A 68 -4.31 -10.04 1.21
CA ILE A 68 -3.49 -10.97 2.00
C ILE A 68 -2.05 -10.48 2.05
N THR A 69 -1.46 -10.13 0.89
CA THR A 69 -0.08 -9.65 0.83
C THR A 69 0.10 -8.32 1.56
N ARG A 70 -0.87 -7.41 1.48
CA ARG A 70 -0.85 -6.14 2.23
C ARG A 70 -0.89 -6.35 3.74
N THR A 71 -1.84 -7.19 4.19
CA THR A 71 -2.05 -7.49 5.60
C THR A 71 -0.80 -8.13 6.20
N ALA A 72 -0.18 -9.07 5.48
CA ALA A 72 1.07 -9.70 5.90
C ALA A 72 2.23 -8.69 5.95
N ALA A 73 2.36 -7.82 4.94
CA ALA A 73 3.45 -6.85 4.87
C ALA A 73 3.46 -5.88 6.06
N TYR A 74 2.30 -5.40 6.50
CA TYR A 74 2.19 -4.58 7.71
C TYR A 74 2.64 -5.33 8.97
N PHE A 75 2.23 -6.59 9.12
CA PHE A 75 2.59 -7.39 10.28
C PHE A 75 4.08 -7.69 10.32
N THR A 76 4.64 -8.17 9.22
CA THR A 76 6.07 -8.45 9.08
C THR A 76 6.90 -7.19 9.31
N PHE A 77 6.43 -6.01 8.88
CA PHE A 77 7.09 -4.75 9.21
C PHE A 77 7.08 -4.49 10.72
N PHE A 78 5.93 -4.62 11.36
CA PHE A 78 5.78 -4.41 12.81
C PHE A 78 6.65 -5.38 13.62
N GLU A 79 6.77 -6.65 13.22
CA GLU A 79 7.66 -7.62 13.87
C GLU A 79 9.13 -7.15 13.86
N ARG A 80 9.56 -6.44 12.81
CA ARG A 80 10.91 -5.87 12.70
C ARG A 80 11.07 -4.53 13.42
N HIS A 81 10.00 -3.74 13.51
CA HIS A 81 10.00 -2.38 14.09
C HIS A 81 8.79 -2.20 15.02
N PRO A 82 8.79 -2.86 16.19
CA PRO A 82 7.65 -2.84 17.10
C PRO A 82 7.36 -1.44 17.65
N GLU A 83 8.33 -0.52 17.65
CA GLU A 83 8.12 0.88 18.03
C GLU A 83 7.17 1.64 17.10
N VAL A 84 6.96 1.15 15.88
CA VAL A 84 6.02 1.72 14.91
C VAL A 84 4.66 1.06 15.10
N HIS A 85 4.02 1.30 16.24
CA HIS A 85 2.76 0.65 16.63
C HIS A 85 1.64 0.78 15.57
N TRP A 86 1.62 1.89 14.82
CA TRP A 86 0.60 2.09 13.80
C TRP A 86 0.71 1.09 12.64
N ALA A 87 1.88 0.47 12.41
CA ALA A 87 2.01 -0.62 11.44
C ALA A 87 1.17 -1.85 11.87
N PHE A 88 1.13 -2.16 13.17
CA PHE A 88 0.24 -3.21 13.69
C PHE A 88 -1.23 -2.82 13.56
N LEU A 89 -1.57 -1.55 13.84
CA LEU A 89 -2.93 -1.05 13.60
C LEU A 89 -3.32 -1.19 12.11
N ALA A 90 -2.43 -0.83 11.19
CA ALA A 90 -2.66 -0.96 9.75
C ALA A 90 -2.85 -2.44 9.33
N HIS A 91 -2.11 -3.37 9.94
CA HIS A 91 -2.36 -4.81 9.80
C HIS A 91 -3.78 -5.18 10.24
N LEU A 92 -4.21 -4.76 11.43
CA LEU A 92 -5.53 -5.09 11.97
C LEU A 92 -6.66 -4.51 11.10
N VAL A 93 -6.52 -3.27 10.62
CA VAL A 93 -7.49 -2.64 9.72
C VAL A 93 -7.55 -3.35 8.37
N SER A 94 -6.40 -3.68 7.77
CA SER A 94 -6.34 -4.43 6.51
C SER A 94 -6.95 -5.84 6.66
N ARG A 95 -6.71 -6.50 7.81
CA ARG A 95 -7.31 -7.79 8.16
C ARG A 95 -8.83 -7.68 8.27
N ASN A 96 -9.36 -6.66 8.96
CA ASN A 96 -10.79 -6.43 9.08
C ASN A 96 -11.44 -6.21 7.71
N GLY A 97 -10.83 -5.39 6.85
CA GLY A 97 -11.28 -5.23 5.47
C GLY A 97 -11.30 -6.56 4.71
N GLY A 98 -10.30 -7.41 4.92
CA GLY A 98 -10.26 -8.77 4.36
C GLY A 98 -11.39 -9.67 4.84
N TRP A 99 -11.73 -9.62 6.14
CA TRP A 99 -12.87 -10.35 6.69
C TRP A 99 -14.18 -9.89 6.05
N ASN A 100 -14.40 -8.58 5.94
CA ASN A 100 -15.59 -8.04 5.27
C ASN A 100 -15.66 -8.50 3.79
N MET A 101 -14.53 -8.55 3.08
CA MET A 101 -14.45 -9.10 1.72
C MET A 101 -14.82 -10.59 1.66
N THR A 102 -14.39 -11.39 2.65
CA THR A 102 -14.74 -12.81 2.75
C THR A 102 -16.21 -13.00 3.09
N ASP A 103 -16.77 -12.23 4.02
CA ASP A 103 -18.18 -12.31 4.42
C ASP A 103 -19.12 -12.02 3.25
N LEU A 104 -18.77 -11.06 2.39
CA LEU A 104 -19.50 -10.76 1.16
C LEU A 104 -19.60 -11.97 0.21
N ARG A 105 -18.66 -12.91 0.30
CA ARG A 105 -18.61 -14.16 -0.46
C ARG A 105 -18.93 -15.39 0.40
N GLY A 106 -19.31 -15.19 1.66
CA GLY A 106 -19.60 -16.24 2.64
C GLY A 106 -20.97 -16.86 2.43
N SER A 107 -21.46 -17.63 3.41
CA SER A 107 -22.77 -18.27 3.30
C SER A 107 -23.95 -17.35 3.61
N LEU A 108 -23.73 -16.29 4.40
CA LEU A 108 -24.82 -15.46 4.93
C LEU A 108 -25.18 -14.28 4.01
N LEU A 109 -24.21 -13.42 3.67
CA LEU A 109 -24.50 -12.20 2.92
C LEU A 109 -25.05 -12.45 1.50
N PRO A 110 -24.62 -13.49 0.75
CA PRO A 110 -25.26 -13.83 -0.53
C PRO A 110 -26.73 -14.25 -0.45
N LEU A 111 -27.26 -14.58 0.74
CA LEU A 111 -28.69 -14.81 0.95
C LEU A 111 -29.48 -13.50 1.06
N LEU A 112 -28.82 -12.42 1.46
CA LEU A 112 -29.43 -11.11 1.71
C LEU A 112 -29.16 -10.11 0.58
N LEU A 113 -28.03 -10.24 -0.10
CA LEU A 113 -27.56 -9.31 -1.13
C LEU A 113 -27.39 -10.04 -2.45
N SER A 114 -27.84 -9.38 -3.53
CA SER A 114 -27.60 -9.91 -4.88
C SER A 114 -26.12 -9.82 -5.26
N GLU A 115 -25.69 -10.69 -6.17
CA GLU A 115 -24.34 -10.61 -6.78
C GLU A 115 -24.04 -9.26 -7.42
N LYS A 116 -25.08 -8.58 -7.95
CA LYS A 116 -24.96 -7.22 -8.52
C LYS A 116 -24.59 -6.16 -7.47
N THR A 117 -24.78 -6.45 -6.19
CA THR A 117 -24.41 -5.59 -5.04
C THR A 117 -23.11 -6.04 -4.40
N ILE A 118 -22.91 -7.35 -4.25
CA ILE A 118 -21.72 -7.95 -3.61
C ILE A 118 -20.45 -7.60 -4.39
N ALA A 119 -20.45 -7.75 -5.73
CA ALA A 119 -19.25 -7.52 -6.51
C ALA A 119 -18.73 -6.07 -6.43
N PRO A 120 -19.58 -5.03 -6.56
CA PRO A 120 -19.16 -3.64 -6.31
C PRO A 120 -18.63 -3.39 -4.89
N LEU A 121 -19.27 -3.95 -3.85
CA LEU A 121 -18.82 -3.80 -2.47
C LEU A 121 -17.46 -4.44 -2.23
N PHE A 122 -17.24 -5.65 -2.76
CA PHE A 122 -15.94 -6.32 -2.70
C PHE A 122 -14.86 -5.46 -3.36
N LEU A 123 -15.12 -4.95 -4.57
CA LEU A 123 -14.17 -4.11 -5.31
C LEU A 123 -13.91 -2.77 -4.59
N PHE A 124 -14.93 -2.20 -3.96
CA PHE A 124 -14.78 -1.00 -3.15
C PHE A 124 -13.84 -1.23 -1.98
N LEU A 125 -14.04 -2.30 -1.20
CA LEU A 125 -13.17 -2.65 -0.09
C LEU A 125 -11.74 -2.94 -0.55
N GLU A 126 -11.58 -3.74 -1.62
CA GLU A 126 -10.26 -4.09 -2.16
C GLU A 126 -9.51 -2.83 -2.63
N ARG A 127 -10.20 -1.92 -3.32
CA ARG A 127 -9.62 -0.66 -3.81
C ARG A 127 -9.26 0.27 -2.66
N ALA A 128 -10.11 0.42 -1.66
CA ALA A 128 -9.85 1.27 -0.51
C ALA A 128 -8.58 0.81 0.22
N ASN A 129 -8.48 -0.49 0.52
CA ASN A 129 -7.30 -1.07 1.17
C ASN A 129 -6.05 -0.94 0.30
N ALA A 130 -6.17 -1.12 -1.02
CA ALA A 130 -5.04 -0.93 -1.94
C ALA A 130 -4.53 0.52 -1.97
N LEU A 131 -5.43 1.51 -1.95
CA LEU A 131 -5.06 2.94 -1.97
C LEU A 131 -4.41 3.37 -0.65
N ILE A 132 -4.96 2.96 0.50
CA ILE A 132 -4.36 3.24 1.82
C ILE A 132 -2.96 2.63 1.89
N PHE A 133 -2.80 1.37 1.45
CA PHE A 133 -1.49 0.71 1.45
C PHE A 133 -0.50 1.38 0.49
N HIS A 134 -0.97 1.82 -0.68
CA HIS A 134 -0.14 2.52 -1.66
C HIS A 134 0.47 3.80 -1.10
N ASP A 135 -0.23 4.49 -0.19
CA ASP A 135 0.27 5.70 0.47
C ASP A 135 1.11 5.39 1.72
N ALA A 136 0.61 4.53 2.61
CA ALA A 136 1.18 4.32 3.93
C ALA A 136 2.40 3.38 3.94
N TYR A 137 2.38 2.29 3.17
CA TYR A 137 3.47 1.29 3.20
C TYR A 137 4.82 1.84 2.70
N PRO A 138 4.89 2.69 1.64
CA PRO A 138 6.12 3.38 1.29
C PRO A 138 6.76 4.15 2.44
N GLN A 139 5.96 4.79 3.30
CA GLN A 139 6.46 5.57 4.42
C GLN A 139 7.14 4.69 5.47
N LEU A 140 6.60 3.48 5.70
CA LEU A 140 7.23 2.46 6.54
C LEU A 140 8.59 2.03 5.97
N LEU A 141 8.66 1.77 4.67
CA LEU A 141 9.92 1.38 4.02
C LEU A 141 10.97 2.49 4.04
N LEU A 142 10.54 3.75 3.86
CA LEU A 142 11.42 4.91 4.01
C LEU A 142 11.91 5.08 5.44
N TYR A 143 11.06 4.82 6.44
CA TYR A 143 11.48 4.79 7.84
C TYR A 143 12.54 3.72 8.11
N GLU A 144 12.29 2.47 7.66
CA GLU A 144 13.24 1.36 7.82
C GLU A 144 14.58 1.67 7.13
N GLU A 145 14.56 2.22 5.92
CA GLU A 145 15.76 2.63 5.19
C GLU A 145 16.47 3.81 5.85
N SER A 146 15.73 4.79 6.37
CA SER A 146 16.27 5.92 7.13
C SER A 146 16.97 5.42 8.40
N LYS A 147 16.32 4.52 9.16
CA LYS A 147 16.89 3.89 10.37
C LYS A 147 18.12 3.04 10.04
N ARG A 148 18.14 2.37 8.88
CA ARG A 148 19.31 1.60 8.39
C ARG A 148 20.49 2.53 8.03
N ARG A 149 20.22 3.66 7.37
CA ARG A 149 21.22 4.67 7.00
C ARG A 149 21.67 5.53 8.18
N ARG A 150 20.80 5.68 9.20
CA ARG A 150 20.98 6.55 10.36
C ARG A 150 20.86 5.77 11.67
N ARG A 151 22.01 5.57 12.29
CA ARG A 151 22.22 6.15 13.64
C ARG A 151 21.66 7.60 13.59
N PRO A 152 20.73 7.99 14.48
CA PRO A 152 19.29 8.26 14.26
C PRO A 152 18.93 9.59 13.56
N PRO A 153 17.68 9.82 13.08
CA PRO A 153 17.07 11.16 13.03
C PRO A 153 16.55 11.56 14.43
N PRO A 154 16.64 12.84 14.85
CA PRO A 154 16.29 13.24 16.20
C PRO A 154 14.78 13.25 16.37
N LEU A 155 14.27 12.41 17.26
CA LEU A 155 13.02 12.68 17.96
C LEU A 155 13.36 12.65 19.45
N GLN A 156 13.71 13.81 19.99
CA GLN A 156 13.55 14.02 21.42
C GLN A 156 12.05 13.94 21.72
N PRO A 157 11.58 13.14 22.68
CA PRO A 157 10.29 13.40 23.30
C PRO A 157 10.40 14.69 24.14
N PRO A 158 9.35 15.53 24.21
CA PRO A 158 9.37 16.73 25.04
C PRO A 158 9.53 16.36 26.52
N SER A 159 10.26 17.21 27.24
CA SER A 159 10.43 17.18 28.69
C SER A 159 9.15 17.62 29.40
#